data_AF-A0A0G3M3I1-F1
#
_entry.id   AF-A0A0G3M3I1-F1
#
_cell.length_a   1.000
_cell.length_b   1.000
_cell.length_c   1.000
_cell.angle_alpha   90.00
_cell.angle_beta   90.00
_cell.angle_gamma   90.00
#
_symmetry.space_group_name_H-M   'P 1'
#
loop_
_entity.id
_entity.type
_entity.pdbx_description
1 polymer ?
#
loop_
_entity_poly.entity_id
_entity_poly.type
_entity_poly.pdbx_seq_one_letter_code
_entity_poly.pdbx_strand_id
1 'polypeptide(L)' 'MENKQKEKIYYGDYQLLGEMLDASSHAARMRYKRNEKEAVKVMNMIHENRKRLVRDYRKSLQID' A
#
# COMPACT_ATOMS: atom_id res chain seq x y z
N MET A 1 -7.39 22.45 5.96
CA MET A 1 -6.88 21.08 6.17
C MET A 1 -7.07 20.32 4.87
N GLU A 2 -5.99 20.03 4.15
CA GLU A 2 -6.08 19.26 2.90
C GLU A 2 -6.69 17.88 3.21
N ASN A 3 -7.84 17.60 2.60
CA ASN A 3 -8.41 16.27 2.56
C ASN A 3 -7.46 15.39 1.71
N LYS A 4 -6.43 14.79 2.33
CA LYS A 4 -5.72 13.65 1.74
C LYS A 4 -6.78 12.58 1.49
N GLN A 5 -7.25 12.47 0.26
CA GLN A 5 -8.14 11.39 -0.15
C GLN A 5 -7.48 10.08 0.30
N LYS A 6 -8.19 9.30 1.11
CA LYS A 6 -7.67 8.01 1.58
C LYS A 6 -7.39 7.17 0.34
N GLU A 7 -6.12 6.78 0.18
CA GLU A 7 -5.71 5.90 -0.91
C GLU A 7 -6.57 4.65 -0.93
N LYS A 8 -7.02 4.25 -2.12
CA LYS A 8 -7.76 3.00 -2.27
C LYS A 8 -6.83 1.85 -1.93
N ILE A 9 -7.18 1.11 -0.88
CA ILE A 9 -6.48 -0.09 -0.43
C ILE A 9 -7.07 -1.30 -1.15
N TYR A 10 -6.23 -2.09 -1.80
CA TYR A 10 -6.59 -3.35 -2.43
C TYR A 10 -6.30 -4.52 -1.49
N TYR A 11 -6.98 -5.66 -1.70
CA TYR A 11 -6.72 -6.85 -0.89
C TYR A 11 -5.25 -7.30 -0.96
N GLY A 12 -4.64 -7.22 -2.14
CA GLY A 12 -3.21 -7.52 -2.35
C GLY A 12 -2.26 -6.61 -1.56
N ASP A 13 -2.68 -5.39 -1.21
CA ASP A 13 -1.84 -4.49 -0.40
C ASP A 13 -1.67 -5.07 1.03
N TYR A 14 -2.67 -5.75 1.58
CA TYR A 14 -2.55 -6.44 2.89
C TYR A 14 -1.72 -7.71 2.82
N GLN A 15 -1.72 -8.41 1.68
CA GLN A 15 -0.86 -9.56 1.46
C GLN A 15 0.62 -9.13 1.51
N LEU A 16 0.97 -8.10 0.73
CA LEU A 16 2.33 -7.56 0.71
C LEU A 16 2.71 -6.91 2.06
N LEU A 17 1.78 -6.26 2.74
CA LEU A 17 2.02 -5.75 4.09
C LEU A 17 2.37 -6.88 5.07
N GLY A 18 1.70 -8.03 4.96
CA GLY A 18 2.01 -9.22 5.75
C GLY A 18 3.44 -9.71 5.52
N GLU A 19 3.83 -9.86 4.25
CA GLU A 19 5.19 -10.26 3.87
C GLU A 19 6.24 -9.28 4.41
N MET A 20 6.00 -7.97 4.30
CA MET A 20 6.95 -6.94 4.77
C MET A 20 7.05 -6.83 6.30
N LEU A 21 6.00 -7.22 7.03
CA LEU A 21 5.97 -7.19 8.50
C LEU A 21 6.25 -8.54 9.15
N ASP A 22 6.61 -9.56 8.35
CA ASP A 22 6.74 -10.96 8.79
C ASP A 22 5.51 -11.42 9.59
N ALA A 23 4.33 -11.22 9.00
CA ALA A 23 3.05 -11.52 9.63
C ALA A 23 2.02 -12.04 8.61
N SER A 24 0.97 -12.71 9.08
CA SER A 24 -0.14 -13.05 8.19
C SER A 24 -0.84 -11.78 7.67
N SER A 25 -1.39 -11.84 6.46
CA SER A 25 -2.19 -10.75 5.86
C SER A 25 -3.30 -10.26 6.81
N HIS A 26 -3.95 -11.18 7.54
CA HIS A 26 -4.93 -10.82 8.55
C HIS A 26 -4.33 -10.03 9.73
N ALA A 27 -3.21 -10.50 10.29
CA ALA A 27 -2.54 -9.81 11.38
C ALA A 27 -2.06 -8.42 10.94
N ALA A 28 -1.40 -8.32 9.79
CA ALA A 28 -0.97 -7.07 9.19
C ALA A 28 -2.13 -6.08 8.96
N ARG A 29 -3.26 -6.55 8.45
CA ARG A 29 -4.49 -5.75 8.31
C ARG A 29 -4.97 -5.21 9.65
N MET A 30 -4.94 -6.01 10.71
CA MET A 30 -5.36 -5.57 12.04
C MET A 30 -4.39 -4.54 12.62
N ARG A 31 -3.08 -4.72 12.46
CA ARG A 31 -2.05 -3.75 12.87
C ARG A 31 -2.24 -2.40 12.17
N TYR A 32 -2.43 -2.42 10.85
CA TYR A 32 -2.72 -1.20 10.07
C TYR A 32 -4.00 -0.51 10.53
N LYS A 33 -5.10 -1.25 10.73
CA LYS A 33 -6.37 -0.69 11.22
C LYS A 33 -6.27 -0.07 12.63
N ARG A 34 -5.32 -0.54 13.45
CA ARG A 34 -5.03 0.01 14.79
C ARG A 34 -4.08 1.21 14.73
N ASN A 35 -3.70 1.68 13.54
CA ASN A 35 -2.72 2.74 13.32
C ASN A 35 -1.35 2.44 13.94
N GLU A 36 -0.95 1.16 13.97
CA GLU A 36 0.40 0.80 14.39
C GLU A 36 1.42 1.48 13.47
N LYS A 37 2.36 2.21 14.08
CA LYS A 37 3.25 3.14 13.37
C LYS A 37 3.98 2.48 12.20
N GLU A 38 4.53 1.29 12.41
CA GLU A 38 5.27 0.59 11.35
C GLU A 38 4.34 0.06 10.25
N ALA A 39 3.16 -0.46 10.61
CA ALA A 39 2.18 -0.92 9.63
C ALA A 39 1.66 0.22 8.73
N VAL A 40 1.42 1.41 9.31
CA VAL A 40 1.03 2.61 8.55
C VAL A 40 2.15 3.05 7.61
N LYS A 41 3.39 3.09 8.10
CA LYS A 41 4.57 3.45 7.31
C LYS A 41 4.75 2.51 6.12
N VAL A 42 4.71 1.20 6.35
CA VAL A 42 4.86 0.19 5.28
C VAL A 42 3.70 0.26 4.29
N MET A 43 2.46 0.43 4.75
CA MET A 43 1.31 0.58 3.85
C MET A 43 1.43 1.82 2.94
N ASN A 44 1.94 2.94 3.47
CA ASN A 44 2.21 4.12 2.65
C ASN A 44 3.27 3.84 1.57
N MET A 45 4.35 3.13 1.92
CA MET A 45 5.37 2.70 0.95
C MET A 45 4.78 1.80 -0.14
N ILE A 46 3.91 0.86 0.23
CA ILE A 46 3.21 -0.02 -0.73
C ILE A 46 2.38 0.81 -1.71
N HIS A 47 1.58 1.77 -1.22
CA HIS A 47 0.76 2.62 -2.07
C HIS A 47 1.60 3.46 -3.04
N GLU A 48 2.67 4.10 -2.56
CA GLU A 48 3.55 4.92 -3.38
C GLU A 48 4.26 4.08 -4.46
N ASN A 49 4.79 2.92 -4.08
CA ASN A 49 5.47 2.01 -4.99
C ASN A 49 4.50 1.46 -6.05
N ARG A 50 3.28 1.07 -5.66
CA ARG A 50 2.26 0.57 -6.60
C ARG A 50 1.89 1.63 -7.63
N LYS A 51 1.67 2.88 -7.20
CA LYS A 51 1.39 3.99 -8.13
C LYS A 51 2.54 4.24 -9.10
N ARG A 52 3.77 4.28 -8.57
CA ARG A 52 4.98 4.46 -9.39
C ARG A 52 5.08 3.34 -10.42
N LEU A 53 4.99 2.09 -9.99
CA LEU A 53 5.10 0.93 -10.87
C LEU A 53 4.06 0.94 -11.99
N VAL A 54 2.77 1.18 -11.68
CA VAL A 54 1.70 1.23 -12.68
C VAL A 54 1.92 2.36 -13.68
N ARG A 55 2.28 3.55 -13.18
CA ARG A 55 2.54 4.71 -14.04
C ARG A 55 3.72 4.45 -14.98
N ASP A 56 4.82 3.96 -14.43
CA ASP A 56 6.05 3.76 -15.20
C ASP A 56 5.86 2.64 -16.24
N TYR A 57 5.09 1.60 -15.90
CA TYR A 57 4.68 0.56 -16.85
C TYR A 57 3.80 1.11 -17.98
N ARG A 58 2.75 1.90 -17.68
CA ARG A 58 1.89 2.50 -18.71
C ARG A 58 2.64 3.44 -19.64
N LYS A 59 3.54 4.26 -19.09
CA LYS A 59 4.46 5.10 -19.87
C LYS A 59 5.33 4.26 -20.81
N SER A 60 5.82 3.12 -20.35
CA SER A 60 6.63 2.21 -21.18
C SER A 60 5.86 1.64 -22.38
N LEU A 61 4.53 1.57 -22.29
CA LEU A 61 3.66 1.10 -23.37
C LEU A 61 3.20 2.22 -24.31
N GLN A 62 3.60 3.48 -24.08
CA GLN A 62 3.06 4.66 -24.79
C GLN A 62 1.53 4.76 -24.73
N ILE A 63 0.92 4.22 -23.67
CA ILE A 63 -0.52 4.35 -23.41
C ILE A 63 -0.68 5.58 -22.52
N ASP A 64 -1.10 6.69 -23.13
CA ASP A 64 -1.47 7.94 -22.44
C ASP A 64 -2.77 7.79 -21.64
#